data_AF-A0A673GDP2-F1
#
_entry.id   AF-A0A673GDP2-F1
#
_cell.length_a   1.000
_cell.length_b   1.000
_cell.length_c   1.000
_cell.angle_alpha   90.00
_cell.angle_beta   90.00
_cell.angle_gamma   90.00
#
_symmetry.space_group_name_H-M   'P 1'
#
loop_
_entity.id
_entity.type
_entity.pdbx_description
1 polymer ?
#
loop_
_entity_poly.entity_id
_entity_poly.type
_entity_poly.pdbx_seq_one_letter_code
_entity_poly.pdbx_strand_id
1 'polypeptide(L)' 'MAAASIANIVKSSLGPVGLDKMLVDDIGDVTITNDGATILKLLEVEHPAA' A
#
# COMPACT_ATOMS: atom_id res chain seq x y z
N MET A 1 5.51 15.54 -3.80
CA MET A 1 6.21 14.41 -3.16
C MET A 1 5.30 13.23 -2.83
N ALA A 2 3.96 13.38 -2.85
CA ALA A 2 3.01 12.32 -2.53
C ALA A 2 3.18 11.04 -3.39
N ALA A 3 3.29 11.18 -4.72
CA ALA A 3 3.52 10.04 -5.61
C ALA A 3 4.81 9.26 -5.32
N ALA A 4 5.88 9.94 -4.87
CA ALA A 4 7.12 9.27 -4.50
C ALA A 4 6.96 8.44 -3.22
N SER A 5 6.16 8.93 -2.26
CA SER A 5 5.83 8.19 -1.03
C SER A 5 5.04 6.93 -1.35
N ILE A 6 4.01 7.05 -2.21
CA ILE A 6 3.21 5.90 -2.65
C ILE A 6 4.09 4.86 -3.37
N ALA A 7 4.92 5.32 -4.30
CA ALA A 7 5.81 4.44 -5.06
C ALA A 7 6.74 3.63 -4.12
N ASN A 8 7.24 4.25 -3.05
CA ASN A 8 8.09 3.57 -2.08
C ASN A 8 7.35 2.48 -1.29
N ILE A 9 6.06 2.64 -1.01
CA ILE A 9 5.25 1.65 -0.30
C ILE A 9 5.11 0.37 -1.14
N VAL A 10 4.72 0.51 -2.40
CA VAL A 10 4.49 -0.63 -3.31
C VAL A 10 5.79 -1.26 -3.83
N LYS A 11 6.90 -0.51 -3.84
CA LYS A 11 8.20 -1.01 -4.36
C LYS A 11 8.69 -2.27 -3.66
N SER A 12 8.50 -2.39 -2.35
CA SER A 12 8.95 -3.57 -1.59
C SER A 12 8.07 -4.81 -1.77
N SER A 13 6.95 -4.67 -2.49
CA SER A 13 6.01 -5.74 -2.85
C SER A 13 6.23 -6.28 -4.27
N LEU A 14 7.12 -5.67 -5.05
CA LEU A 14 7.30 -6.01 -6.46
C LEU A 14 8.23 -7.21 -6.68
N GLY A 15 7.78 -8.19 -7.46
CA GLY A 15 8.57 -9.30 -7.97
C GLY A 15 8.55 -10.56 -7.09
N PRO A 16 9.27 -11.63 -7.49
CA PRO A 16 9.25 -12.93 -6.81
C PRO A 16 9.88 -12.91 -5.41
N VAL A 17 10.60 -11.85 -5.06
CA VAL A 17 11.18 -11.59 -3.73
C VAL A 17 10.47 -10.46 -3.00
N GLY A 18 9.34 -9.99 -3.54
CA GLY A 18 8.48 -8.99 -2.90
C GLY A 18 7.88 -9.53 -1.61
N LEU A 19 7.65 -8.63 -0.66
CA LEU A 19 7.03 -8.95 0.61
C LEU A 19 5.61 -8.39 0.69
N ASP A 20 4.73 -9.15 1.31
CA ASP A 20 3.36 -8.74 1.57
C ASP A 20 3.32 -7.50 2.48
N LYS A 21 2.22 -6.76 2.40
CA LYS A 21 1.90 -5.65 3.29
C LYS A 21 0.79 -6.08 4.22
N MET A 22 0.97 -5.81 5.51
CA MET A 22 -0.07 -5.90 6.51
C MET A 22 -0.67 -4.51 6.67
N LEU A 23 -1.96 -4.39 6.39
CA LEU A 23 -2.75 -3.17 6.50
C LEU A 23 -3.77 -3.38 7.60
N VAL A 24 -3.88 -2.41 8.50
CA VAL A 24 -4.83 -2.43 9.61
C VAL A 24 -5.68 -1.18 9.48
N ASP A 25 -6.99 -1.33 9.49
CA ASP A 25 -7.92 -0.21 9.43
C ASP A 25 -8.26 0.36 10.83
N ASP A 26 -9.09 1.39 10.87
CA ASP A 26 -9.46 2.10 12.10
C ASP A 26 -10.30 1.24 13.07
N ILE A 27 -10.94 0.18 12.59
CA ILE A 27 -11.73 -0.75 13.40
C ILE A 27 -10.91 -1.97 13.83
N GLY A 28 -9.68 -2.12 13.33
CA GLY A 28 -8.73 -3.17 13.67
C GLY A 28 -8.76 -4.39 12.74
N ASP A 29 -9.48 -4.33 11.62
CA ASP A 29 -9.46 -5.40 10.63
C ASP A 29 -8.13 -5.41 9.88
N VAL A 30 -7.60 -6.61 9.69
CA VAL A 30 -6.26 -6.83 9.12
C VAL A 30 -6.38 -7.43 7.72
N THR A 31 -5.77 -6.76 6.74
CA THR A 31 -5.60 -7.28 5.38
C THR A 31 -4.13 -7.49 5.08
N ILE A 32 -3.75 -8.70 4.65
CA ILE A 32 -2.39 -9.01 4.21
C ILE A 32 -2.42 -9.24 2.70
N THR A 33 -1.66 -8.47 1.93
CA THR A 33 -1.66 -8.59 0.46
C THR A 33 -0.37 -8.09 -0.19
N ASN A 34 -0.04 -8.65 -1.35
CA ASN A 34 1.00 -8.16 -2.26
C ASN A 34 0.43 -7.48 -3.51
N ASP A 35 -0.89 -7.41 -3.65
CA ASP A 35 -1.52 -6.74 -4.78
C ASP A 35 -1.45 -5.21 -4.61
N GLY A 36 -0.68 -4.57 -5.49
CA GLY A 36 -0.50 -3.12 -5.49
C GLY A 36 -1.82 -2.35 -5.60
N ALA A 37 -2.80 -2.84 -6.37
CA ALA A 37 -4.08 -2.15 -6.49
C ALA A 37 -4.85 -2.15 -5.18
N THR A 38 -4.90 -3.30 -4.49
CA THR A 38 -5.52 -3.43 -3.17
C THR A 38 -4.78 -2.58 -2.12
N ILE A 39 -3.45 -2.57 -2.13
CA ILE A 39 -2.65 -1.73 -1.22
C ILE A 39 -3.00 -0.24 -1.41
N LEU A 40 -3.06 0.23 -2.66
CA LEU A 40 -3.38 1.63 -2.97
C LEU A 40 -4.82 2.02 -2.61
N LYS A 41 -5.77 1.09 -2.74
CA LYS A 41 -7.17 1.32 -2.39
C LYS A 41 -7.38 1.44 -0.88
N LEU A 42 -6.63 0.68 -0.11
CA LEU A 42 -6.70 0.66 1.35
C LEU A 42 -5.83 1.74 2.01
N LEU A 43 -4.87 2.30 1.29
CA LEU A 43 -4.20 3.53 1.69
C LEU A 43 -5.18 4.69 1.56
N GLU A 44 -5.56 5.29 2.69
CA GLU A 44 -6.30 6.55 2.68
C GLU A 44 -5.37 7.68 2.23
N VAL A 45 -5.44 8.00 0.94
CA VAL A 45 -4.61 9.08 0.38
C VAL A 45 -5.43 10.34 0.23
N GLU A 46 -5.21 11.29 1.13
CA GLU A 46 -5.87 12.61 1.09
C GLU A 46 -5.33 13.53 -0.01
N HIS A 47 -4.13 13.25 -0.55
CA HIS A 47 -3.46 14.16 -1.46
C HIS A 47 -3.84 13.89 -2.93
N PRO A 48 -4.39 14.87 -3.68
CA PRO A 48 -4.96 14.64 -5.03
C PRO A 48 -3.93 14.28 -6.12
N ALA A 49 -2.64 14.49 -5.85
CA ALA A 49 -1.53 14.12 -6.74
C ALA A 49 -0.62 13.01 -6.16
N ALA A 50 -1.16 12.19 -5.27
CA ALA A 50 -0.47 11.00 -4.80
C ALA A 50 -0.54 9.87 -5.84
#